data_AF-A0A5E4UA94-F1
#
_entry.id   AF-A0A5E4UA94-F1
#
_cell.length_a   1.000
_cell.length_b   1.000
_cell.length_c   1.000
_cell.angle_alpha   90.00
_cell.angle_beta   90.00
_cell.angle_gamma   90.00
#
_symmetry.space_group_name_H-M   'P 1'
#
loop_
_entity.id
_entity.type
_entity.pdbx_description
1 polymer ?
#
loop_
_entity_poly.entity_id
_entity_poly.type
_entity_poly.pdbx_seq_one_letter_code
_entity_poly.pdbx_strand_id
1 'polypeptide(L)' 'MKNLDLELLRTFVAVADARSFAGAGVRIGRTQAAVSQQMQRLEALVGVPLFRREAATRYSPLARCNCSVMRANC' A
#
# COMPACT_ATOMS: atom_id res chain seq x y z
N MET A 1 16.76 -0.10 15.00
CA MET A 1 15.57 0.61 14.48
C MET A 1 15.25 0.07 13.10
N LYS A 2 14.04 -0.45 12.86
CA LYS A 2 13.62 -0.83 11.51
C LYS A 2 13.22 0.46 10.78
N ASN A 3 14.08 0.95 9.88
CA ASN A 3 13.74 2.09 9.03
C ASN A 3 12.57 1.68 8.14
N LEU A 4 11.41 2.33 8.32
CA LEU A 4 10.30 2.22 7.38
C LEU A 4 10.71 3.02 6.14
N ASP A 5 10.98 2.29 5.06
CA ASP A 5 11.37 2.90 3.80
C ASP A 5 10.20 3.74 3.26
N LEU A 6 10.46 5.00 2.92
CA LEU A 6 9.45 5.92 2.41
C LEU A 6 8.84 5.39 1.10
N GLU A 7 9.57 4.60 0.32
CA GLU A 7 9.03 3.96 -0.89
C GLU A 7 7.90 3.00 -0.53
N LEU A 8 7.99 2.26 0.58
CA LEU A 8 6.95 1.33 1.03
C LEU A 8 5.67 2.08 1.44
N LEU A 9 5.83 3.21 2.13
CA LEU A 9 4.70 4.07 2.52
C LEU A 9 4.06 4.74 1.30
N ARG A 10 4.85 5.17 0.31
CA ARG A 10 4.33 5.72 -0.95
C ARG A 10 3.55 4.67 -1.74
N THR A 11 4.07 3.44 -1.80
CA THR A 11 3.38 2.31 -2.42
C THR A 11 2.08 1.99 -1.69
N PHE A 12 2.07 2.01 -0.35
CA PHE A 12 0.86 1.83 0.45
C PHE A 12 -0.22 2.88 0.13
N VAL A 13 0.14 4.16 0.09
CA VAL A 13 -0.79 5.25 -0.24
C VAL A 13 -1.31 5.10 -1.67
N ALA A 14 -0.44 4.77 -2.62
CA ALA A 14 -0.83 4.56 -4.01
C ALA A 14 -1.80 3.39 -4.19
N VAL A 15 -1.61 2.29 -3.45
CA VAL A 15 -2.51 1.12 -3.44
C VAL A 15 -3.84 1.46 -2.76
N ALA A 16 -3.81 2.19 -1.65
CA ALA A 16 -5.03 2.60 -0.94
C ALA A 16 -5.93 3.49 -1.80
N ASP A 17 -5.33 4.39 -2.59
CA ASP A 17 -6.05 5.30 -3.47
C ASP A 17 -6.48 4.63 -4.80
N ALA A 18 -5.60 3.84 -5.43
CA ALA A 18 -5.94 3.12 -6.65
C ALA A 18 -6.87 1.91 -6.43
N ARG A 19 -6.98 1.41 -5.19
CA ARG A 19 -7.68 0.16 -4.81
C ARG A 19 -7.26 -1.09 -5.61
N SER A 20 -6.12 -1.01 -6.30
CA SER A 20 -5.57 -2.05 -7.17
C SER A 20 -4.05 -1.92 -7.26
N PHE A 21 -3.35 -3.06 -7.25
CA PHE A 21 -1.89 -3.12 -7.39
C PHE A 21 -1.40 -2.68 -8.76
N ALA A 22 -2.16 -2.99 -9.82
CA ALA A 22 -1.82 -2.57 -11.18
C ALA A 22 -1.96 -1.04 -11.32
N GLY A 23 -3.08 -0.48 -10.85
CA GLY A 23 -3.29 0.97 -10.87
C GLY A 23 -2.29 1.74 -10.00
N ALA A 24 -1.94 1.19 -8.83
CA ALA A 24 -0.89 1.75 -7.99
C ALA A 24 0.48 1.74 -8.68
N GLY A 25 0.83 0.62 -9.31
CA GLY A 25 2.07 0.48 -10.06
C GLY A 25 2.21 1.50 -11.19
N VAL A 26 1.14 1.71 -11.96
CA VAL A 26 1.11 2.75 -13.01
C VAL A 26 1.37 4.14 -12.43
N ARG A 27 0.80 4.46 -11.25
CA ARG A 27 0.97 5.78 -10.62
C ARG A 27 2.36 6.04 -10.05
N ILE A 28 3.03 5.00 -9.54
CA ILE A 28 4.38 5.14 -8.97
C ILE A 28 5.49 4.72 -9.94
N GLY A 29 5.15 4.39 -11.18
CA GLY A 29 6.11 3.93 -12.20
C GLY A 29 6.75 2.58 -11.88
N ARG A 30 6.01 1.65 -11.25
CA ARG A 30 6.49 0.32 -10.87
C ARG A 30 5.59 -0.79 -11.42
N THR A 31 6.17 -1.98 -11.59
CA THR A 31 5.40 -3.15 -12.01
C THR A 31 4.51 -3.67 -10.88
N GLN A 32 3.40 -4.32 -11.23
CA GLN A 32 2.48 -4.92 -10.25
C GLN A 32 3.19 -5.94 -9.33
N ALA A 33 4.19 -6.66 -9.83
CA ALA A 33 5.03 -7.56 -9.03
C ALA A 33 5.90 -6.80 -7.99
N ALA A 34 6.50 -5.67 -8.38
CA ALA A 34 7.28 -4.84 -7.47
C ALA A 34 6.41 -4.22 -6.37
N VAL A 35 5.21 -3.76 -6.72
CA VAL A 35 4.22 -3.27 -5.74
C VAL A 35 3.85 -4.39 -4.77
N SER A 36 3.54 -5.59 -5.26
CA SER A 36 3.21 -6.75 -4.42
C SER A 36 4.32 -7.10 -3.42
N GLN A 37 5.57 -7.17 -3.87
CA GLN A 37 6.72 -7.45 -2.99
C GLN A 37 6.93 -6.37 -1.92
N GLN A 38 6.78 -5.10 -2.30
CA GLN A 38 6.87 -3.99 -1.35
C GLN A 38 5.77 -4.08 -0.28
N MET A 39 4.54 -4.39 -0.67
CA MET A 39 3.44 -4.53 0.28
C MET A 39 3.64 -5.70 1.23
N GLN A 40 4.07 -6.87 0.74
CA GLN A 40 4.42 -8.01 1.59
C GLN A 40 5.53 -7.65 2.60
N ARG A 41 6.54 -6.91 2.15
CA ARG A 41 7.62 -6.44 3.03
C ARG A 41 7.10 -5.47 4.09
N LEU A 42 6.19 -4.58 3.72
CA LEU A 42 5.57 -3.64 4.65
C LEU A 42 4.71 -4.39 5.70
N GLU A 43 3.93 -5.38 5.30
CA GLU A 43 3.16 -6.23 6.22
C GLU A 43 4.08 -7.01 7.17
N ALA A 44 5.20 -7.53 6.68
CA ALA A 44 6.21 -8.20 7.52
C ALA A 44 6.91 -7.22 8.49
N LEU A 45 7.06 -5.96 8.12
CA LEU A 45 7.66 -4.93 8.98
C LEU A 45 6.69 -4.49 10.09
N VAL A 46 5.41 -4.29 9.77
CA VAL A 46 4.37 -3.86 10.71
C VAL A 46 3.83 -5.03 11.54
N GLY A 47 4.00 -6.27 11.05
CA GLY A 47 3.56 -7.49 11.74
C GLY A 47 2.05 -7.71 11.71
N VAL A 48 1.33 -6.94 10.88
CA VAL A 48 -0.12 -7.06 10.70
C VAL A 48 -0.46 -7.01 9.21
N PRO A 49 -1.48 -7.75 8.77
CA PRO A 49 -1.97 -7.64 7.40
C PRO A 49 -2.60 -6.25 7.21
N LEU A 50 -2.08 -5.49 6.25
CA LEU A 50 -2.54 -4.15 5.93
C LEU A 50 -3.64 -4.16 4.86
N PHE A 51 -3.68 -5.18 4.02
CA PHE A 51 -4.69 -5.32 2.97
C PHE A 51 -5.42 -6.65 3.09
N ARG A 52 -6.75 -6.61 2.99
CA ARG A 52 -7.55 -7.82 2.79
C ARG A 52 -7.65 -8.08 1.29
N ARG A 53 -7.29 -9.29 0.89
CA ARG A 53 -7.45 -9.76 -0.48
C ARG A 53 -8.90 -10.18 -0.68
N GLU A 54 -9.75 -9.25 -1.13
CA GLU A 54 -11.18 -9.51 -1.38
C GLU A 54 -11.41 -10.21 -2.72
N ALA A 55 -10.62 -9.88 -3.73
CA ALA A 55 -10.61 -10.53 -5.05
C ALA A 55 -9.24 -10.37 -5.72
N ALA A 56 -8.94 -11.14 -6.77
CA ALA A 56 -7.65 -11.13 -7.47
C ALA A 56 -7.15 -9.73 -7.92
N THR A 57 -8.06 -8.76 -8.04
CA THR A 57 -7.80 -7.38 -8.49
C THR A 57 -8.20 -6.31 -7.46
N ARG A 58 -8.82 -6.68 -6.33
CA ARG A 58 -9.38 -5.74 -5.36
C ARG A 58 -8.80 -5.96 -3.97
N TYR A 59 -8.18 -4.91 -3.45
CA TYR A 59 -7.60 -4.91 -2.11
C TYR A 59 -8.12 -3.70 -1.34
N SER A 60 -8.68 -3.96 -0.16
CA SER A 60 -9.18 -2.95 0.75
C SER A 60 -8.18 -2.76 1.88
N PRO A 61 -7.79 -1.50 2.20
CA PRO A 61 -6.94 -1.25 3.35
C PRO A 61 -7.71 -1.60 4.63
N LEU A 62 -7.13 -2.49 5.43
CA LEU A 62 -7.62 -2.84 6.78
C LEU A 62 -7.19 -1.84 7.84
N ALA A 63 -6.25 -0.95 7.50
CA ALA A 63 -5.86 0.15 8.35
C ALA A 63 -7.07 1.05 8.59
N ARG A 64 -7.56 1.10 9.83
CA ARG A 64 -8.41 2.21 10.28
C ARG A 64 -7.60 3.48 10.08
N CYS A 65 -7.92 4.27 9.05
CA CYS A 65 -7.25 5.55 8.82
C CYS A 65 -7.48 6.45 10.04
N ASN A 66 -6.44 6.62 10.86
CA ASN A 66 -6.35 7.73 11.78
C ASN A 66 -6.07 8.96 10.90
N CYS A 67 -7.04 9.86 10.81
CA CYS A 67 -7.25 10.86 9.76
C CYS A 67 -6.13 11.91 9.59
N SER A 68 -4.97 11.77 10.23
CA SER A 68 -3.95 12.83 10.33
C SER A 68 -2.88 12.83 9.22
N VAL A 69 -2.69 11.74 8.46
CA VAL A 69 -1.60 11.64 7.46
C VAL A 69 -2.10 11.74 6.01
N MET A 70 -3.40 11.54 5.78
CA MET A 70 -3.96 11.32 4.43
C MET A 70 -4.85 12.47 3.95
N ARG A 71 -4.51 13.71 4.32
CA ARG A 71 -5.26 14.93 3.96
C ARG A 71 -4.43 15.89 3.10
N ALA A 72 -3.68 15.35 2.14
CA ALA A 72 -2.89 16.16 1.20
C ALA A 72 -3.47 16.20 -0.23
N ASN A 73 -4.67 15.67 -0.49
CA ASN A 73 -5.31 15.85 -1.80
C ASN A 73 -6.84 15.63 -1.83
N CYS A 74 -7.55 16.11 -0.81
CA CYS A 74 -9.00 16.41 -0.86
C CYS A 74 -9.25 17.68 -0.06
#